data_AF-A0A4Z2BU54-F1
#
_entry.id   AF-A0A4Z2BU54-F1
#
_cell.length_a   1.000
_cell.length_b   1.000
_cell.length_c   1.000
_cell.angle_alpha   90.00
_cell.angle_beta   90.00
_cell.angle_gamma   90.00
#
_symmetry.space_group_name_H-M   'P 1'
#
loop_
_entity.id
_entity.type
_entity.pdbx_description
1 polymer ?
#
loop_
_entity_poly.entity_id
_entity_poly.type
_entity_poly.pdbx_seq_one_letter_code
_entity_poly.pdbx_strand_id
1 'polypeptide(L)'
;MEIDCQPEEPIASSFDEDSIVLGDVKDMRLEAEAVVNDVLFAVSQMHVSQSLNSALDVAYINVETREGNRFCLELTEAGLRVVGYAFNQVNEDLNTQYHETVYSLLDMLSPGYREAFGNALLQRLERLGQNGQ
;
A
#
# COMPACT_ATOMS: atom_id res chain seq x y z
N MET A 1 -43.62 24.92 30.00
CA MET A 1 -44.87 24.18 29.75
C MET A 1 -45.17 24.41 28.27
N GLU A 2 -44.62 23.56 27.39
CA GLU A 2 -45.25 22.27 26.98
C GLU A 2 -46.52 22.59 26.19
N ILE A 3 -46.81 22.13 24.97
CA ILE A 3 -46.47 21.01 24.08
C ILE A 3 -47.25 21.39 22.77
N ASP A 4 -46.99 20.95 21.55
CA ASP A 4 -47.13 19.57 21.07
C ASP A 4 -46.82 19.55 19.56
N CYS A 5 -46.19 18.46 19.13
CA CYS A 5 -45.80 18.17 17.77
C CYS A 5 -46.96 17.60 16.91
N GLN A 6 -46.74 17.61 15.58
CA GLN A 6 -47.19 16.60 14.59
C GLN A 6 -48.61 16.69 13.97
N PRO A 7 -48.80 16.26 12.70
CA PRO A 7 -48.47 14.92 12.21
C PRO A 7 -47.58 14.80 10.97
N GLU A 8 -47.02 13.60 10.86
CA GLU A 8 -46.31 12.94 9.75
C GLU A 8 -47.24 12.82 8.52
N GLU A 9 -46.80 12.56 7.29
CA GLU A 9 -46.27 11.30 6.74
C GLU A 9 -45.66 11.56 5.30
N PRO A 10 -45.38 10.55 4.43
CA PRO A 10 -44.06 9.96 4.24
C PRO A 10 -43.58 10.03 2.77
N ILE A 11 -42.29 10.21 2.48
CA ILE A 11 -41.71 9.65 1.25
C ILE A 11 -40.33 9.06 1.53
N ALA A 12 -40.29 7.74 1.42
CA ALA A 12 -39.08 6.95 1.45
C ALA A 12 -38.26 7.16 0.17
N SER A 13 -36.97 6.82 0.27
CA SER A 13 -36.08 6.35 -0.81
C SER A 13 -35.70 7.39 -1.88
N SER A 14 -34.47 7.52 -2.39
CA SER A 14 -33.19 6.86 -2.19
C SER A 14 -32.14 7.60 -3.06
N PHE A 15 -30.86 7.38 -2.79
CA PHE A 15 -29.70 7.51 -3.69
C PHE A 15 -29.17 8.92 -4.06
N ASP A 16 -27.99 9.18 -3.50
CA ASP A 16 -26.75 9.68 -4.11
C ASP A 16 -26.85 10.73 -5.23
N GLU A 17 -26.56 11.98 -4.91
CA GLU A 17 -25.94 12.91 -5.86
C GLU A 17 -25.14 14.02 -5.16
N ASP A 18 -24.25 13.64 -4.23
CA ASP A 18 -23.12 14.51 -3.87
C ASP A 18 -21.95 14.14 -4.82
N SER A 19 -22.10 14.52 -6.09
CA SER A 19 -21.01 14.49 -7.05
C SER A 19 -20.12 15.69 -6.79
N ILE A 20 -19.42 15.66 -5.64
CA ILE A 20 -18.27 16.50 -5.41
C ILE A 20 -17.17 16.05 -6.35
N VAL A 21 -16.98 16.84 -7.40
CA VAL A 21 -15.74 16.93 -8.18
C VAL A 21 -14.57 17.29 -7.25
N LEU A 22 -14.04 16.32 -6.51
CA LEU A 22 -12.72 16.40 -5.89
C LEU A 22 -11.74 15.72 -6.85
N GLY A 23 -10.89 16.52 -7.49
CA GLY A 23 -9.91 16.04 -8.46
C GLY A 23 -9.10 14.87 -7.90
N ASP A 24 -9.06 13.77 -8.65
CA ASP A 24 -8.14 12.63 -8.54
C ASP A 24 -7.40 12.54 -7.20
N VAL A 25 -8.16 12.40 -6.10
CA VAL A 25 -7.54 12.26 -4.77
C VAL A 25 -6.97 10.85 -4.78
N LYS A 26 -5.69 10.75 -5.13
CA LYS A 26 -4.97 9.49 -5.23
C LYS A 26 -5.00 8.86 -3.84
N ASP A 27 -5.87 7.89 -3.64
CA ASP A 27 -6.02 7.23 -2.35
C ASP A 27 -4.74 6.42 -2.08
N MET A 28 -3.85 6.98 -1.27
CA MET A 28 -2.50 6.42 -1.12
C MET A 28 -2.51 5.03 -0.50
N ARG A 29 -3.60 4.70 0.19
CA ARG A 29 -3.84 3.35 0.71
C ARG A 29 -4.14 2.36 -0.41
N LEU A 30 -4.95 2.72 -1.41
CA LEU A 30 -5.20 1.85 -2.57
C LEU A 30 -3.90 1.56 -3.33
N GLU A 31 -3.06 2.58 -3.49
CA GLU A 31 -1.74 2.44 -4.12
C GLU A 31 -0.82 1.54 -3.30
N ALA A 32 -0.84 1.68 -1.98
CA ALA A 32 -0.11 0.79 -1.08
C ALA A 32 -0.57 -0.65 -1.22
N GLU A 33 -1.87 -0.92 -1.34
CA GLU A 33 -2.41 -2.26 -1.56
C GLU A 33 -1.98 -2.85 -2.92
N ALA A 34 -1.99 -2.03 -3.98
CA ALA A 34 -1.51 -2.44 -5.30
C ALA A 34 -0.01 -2.79 -5.27
N VAL A 35 0.80 -1.94 -4.62
CA VAL A 35 2.22 -2.17 -4.40
C VAL A 35 2.47 -3.47 -3.64
N VAL A 36 1.75 -3.69 -2.54
CA VAL A 36 1.82 -4.94 -1.76
C VAL A 36 1.54 -6.12 -2.66
N ASN A 37 0.45 -6.10 -3.42
CA ASN A 37 0.03 -7.23 -4.26
C ASN A 37 1.07 -7.56 -5.34
N ASP A 38 1.69 -6.55 -5.94
CA ASP A 38 2.66 -6.73 -7.02
C ASP A 38 3.93 -7.46 -6.55
N VAL A 39 4.44 -7.14 -5.36
CA VAL A 39 5.73 -7.67 -4.88
C VAL A 39 5.61 -8.69 -3.74
N LEU A 40 4.40 -9.02 -3.29
CA LEU A 40 4.15 -9.98 -2.20
C LEU A 40 4.85 -11.33 -2.43
N PHE A 41 4.91 -11.79 -3.68
CA PHE A 41 5.50 -13.08 -4.04
C PHE A 41 7.02 -13.16 -3.76
N ALA A 42 7.70 -12.01 -3.67
CA ALA A 42 9.14 -11.90 -3.57
C ALA A 42 9.64 -11.61 -2.14
N VAL A 43 8.72 -11.51 -1.18
CA VAL A 43 9.01 -11.26 0.25
C VAL A 43 8.39 -12.35 1.13
N SER A 44 8.65 -12.33 2.44
CA SER A 44 8.06 -13.28 3.39
C SER A 44 6.60 -12.91 3.69
N GLN A 45 6.39 -11.64 4.04
CA GLN A 45 5.07 -11.09 4.33
C GLN A 45 5.05 -9.60 3.99
N MET A 46 3.94 -9.09 3.43
CA MET A 46 3.77 -7.66 3.19
C MET A 46 2.30 -7.28 3.29
N HIS A 47 2.01 -6.16 3.94
CA HIS A 47 0.63 -5.69 4.17
C HIS A 47 0.62 -4.20 4.55
N VAL A 48 -0.47 -3.52 4.21
CA VAL A 48 -0.71 -2.14 4.65
C VAL A 48 -0.99 -2.14 6.16
N SER A 49 -0.37 -1.22 6.90
CA SER A 49 -0.62 -1.05 8.33
C SER A 49 -2.01 -0.46 8.55
N GLN A 50 -2.83 -1.15 9.33
CA GLN A 50 -4.11 -0.63 9.82
C GLN A 50 -3.98 0.06 11.18
N SER A 51 -2.84 -0.13 11.85
CA SER A 51 -2.57 0.43 13.18
C SER A 51 -2.08 1.86 13.11
N LEU A 52 -1.41 2.24 12.01
CA LEU A 52 -0.97 3.60 11.75
C LEU A 52 -2.05 4.37 11.00
N ASN A 53 -2.25 5.64 11.38
CA ASN A 53 -3.20 6.52 10.72
C ASN A 53 -2.75 6.76 9.27
N SER A 54 -3.33 6.01 8.33
CA SER A 54 -3.25 6.33 6.91
C SER A 54 -4.14 7.54 6.66
N ALA A 55 -3.55 8.63 6.20
CA ALA A 55 -4.30 9.79 5.70
C ALA A 55 -4.47 9.65 4.18
N LEU A 56 -5.20 10.57 3.56
CA LEU A 56 -5.38 10.56 2.09
C LEU A 56 -4.04 10.66 1.34
N ASP A 57 -3.05 11.33 1.94
CA ASP A 57 -1.75 11.62 1.32
C ASP A 57 -0.63 10.63 1.73
N VAL A 58 -0.87 9.80 2.76
CA VAL A 58 0.16 8.91 3.30
C VAL A 58 -0.41 7.55 3.69
N ALA A 59 0.29 6.50 3.27
CA ALA A 59 0.02 5.12 3.67
C ALA A 59 1.27 4.47 4.25
N TYR A 60 1.07 3.56 5.20
CA TYR A 60 2.16 2.82 5.82
C TYR A 60 2.09 1.35 5.43
N ILE A 61 3.25 0.79 5.06
CA ILE A 61 3.34 -0.60 4.60
C ILE A 61 4.33 -1.34 5.48
N ASN A 62 3.92 -2.47 6.02
CA ASN A 62 4.78 -3.37 6.75
C ASN A 62 5.29 -4.45 5.81
N VAL A 63 6.60 -4.70 5.84
CA VAL A 63 7.24 -5.75 5.03
C VAL A 63 8.20 -6.57 5.87
N GLU A 64 8.12 -7.90 5.74
CA GLU A 64 9.11 -8.86 6.22
C GLU A 64 9.82 -9.44 5.00
N THR A 65 11.14 -9.23 4.91
CA THR A 65 11.95 -9.77 3.82
C THR A 65 12.12 -11.28 3.97
N ARG A 66 12.64 -11.95 2.93
CA ARG A 66 12.86 -13.41 2.99
C ARG A 66 13.94 -13.78 4.00
N GLU A 67 14.81 -12.85 4.34
CA GLU A 67 15.83 -13.01 5.38
C GLU A 67 15.26 -12.86 6.81
N GLY A 68 13.97 -12.52 6.95
CA GLY A 68 13.30 -12.32 8.24
C GLY A 68 13.43 -10.91 8.83
N ASN A 69 13.97 -9.96 8.06
CA ASN A 69 14.07 -8.56 8.49
C ASN A 69 12.72 -7.86 8.33
N ARG A 70 12.32 -7.08 9.33
CA ARG A 70 11.04 -6.36 9.34
C ARG A 70 11.26 -4.87 9.16
N PHE A 71 10.45 -4.25 8.32
CA PHE A 71 10.49 -2.82 8.07
C PHE A 71 9.08 -2.24 8.06
N CYS A 72 8.98 -0.98 8.48
CA CYS A 72 7.83 -0.14 8.23
C CYS A 72 8.22 0.90 7.19
N LEU A 73 7.44 0.95 6.13
CA LEU A 73 7.61 1.85 5.00
C LEU A 73 6.51 2.90 5.02
N GLU A 74 6.85 4.09 4.58
CA GLU A 74 5.90 5.16 4.31
C GLU A 74 5.82 5.36 2.80
N LEU A 75 4.60 5.41 2.27
CA LEU A 75 4.27 5.74 0.89
C LEU A 75 3.56 7.09 0.87
N THR A 76 4.11 8.01 0.09
CA THR A 76 3.56 9.35 -0.17
C THR A 76 3.70 9.67 -1.67
N GLU A 77 3.23 10.84 -2.10
CA GLU A 77 3.49 11.33 -3.47
C GLU A 77 4.99 11.43 -3.81
N ALA A 78 5.86 11.61 -2.81
CA ALA A 78 7.31 11.65 -3.01
C ALA A 78 7.94 10.26 -3.26
N GLY A 79 7.19 9.18 -3.05
CA GLY A 79 7.64 7.80 -3.20
C GLY A 79 7.62 7.03 -1.88
N LEU A 80 8.55 6.07 -1.75
CA LEU A 80 8.63 5.15 -0.61
C LEU A 80 9.90 5.37 0.21
N ARG A 81 9.78 5.37 1.53
CA ARG A 81 10.94 5.42 2.44
C ARG A 81 10.78 4.47 3.61
N VAL A 82 11.88 4.16 4.30
CA VAL A 82 11.86 3.36 5.53
C VAL A 82 11.70 4.27 6.74
N VAL A 83 10.62 4.08 7.49
CA VAL A 83 10.33 4.85 8.71
C VAL A 83 10.50 4.02 9.97
N GLY A 84 10.77 2.71 9.87
CA GLY A 84 11.03 1.87 11.03
C GLY A 84 11.61 0.50 10.68
N TYR A 85 12.23 -0.13 11.68
CA TYR A 85 12.82 -1.49 11.59
C TYR A 85 11.96 -2.54 12.32
N ALA A 86 10.69 -2.22 12.53
CA ALA A 86 9.69 -3.10 13.10
C ALA A 86 8.32 -2.74 12.53
N PHE A 87 7.36 -3.67 12.57
CA PHE A 87 6.01 -3.39 12.11
C PHE A 87 5.33 -2.31 12.93
N ASN A 88 4.60 -1.43 12.24
CA ASN A 88 3.87 -0.31 12.85
C ASN A 88 4.76 0.62 13.69
N GLN A 89 6.07 0.65 13.41
CA GLN A 89 7.01 1.56 14.03
C GLN A 89 7.31 2.71 13.08
N VAL A 90 7.13 3.94 13.56
CA VAL A 90 7.49 5.16 12.84
C VAL A 90 8.47 5.92 13.74
N ASN A 91 9.71 6.05 13.31
CA ASN A 91 10.73 6.88 13.94
C ASN A 91 10.99 8.09 13.05
N GLU A 92 10.56 9.26 13.51
CA GLU A 92 10.73 10.52 12.77
C GLU A 92 12.21 10.94 12.66
N ASP A 93 13.07 10.45 13.56
CA ASP A 93 14.52 10.67 13.51
C ASP A 93 15.23 9.90 12.39
N LEU A 94 14.55 8.91 11.77
CA LEU A 94 15.11 8.17 10.65
C LEU A 94 15.01 9.00 9.37
N ASN A 95 16.10 9.70 9.05
CA ASN A 95 16.23 10.40 7.77
C ASN A 95 16.70 9.43 6.68
N THR A 96 15.81 8.55 6.24
CA THR A 96 16.07 7.66 5.09
C THR A 96 15.64 8.35 3.79
N GLN A 97 16.31 7.98 2.70
CA GLN A 97 16.03 8.53 1.38
C GLN A 97 14.69 8.01 0.84
N TYR A 98 13.96 8.87 0.11
CA TYR A 98 12.82 8.45 -0.69
C TYR A 98 13.29 7.74 -1.97
N HIS A 99 12.65 6.62 -2.25
CA HIS A 99 12.82 5.83 -3.45
C HIS A 99 11.59 5.99 -4.33
N GLU A 100 11.81 6.12 -5.63
CA GLU A 100 10.73 6.31 -6.62
C GLU A 100 9.78 5.11 -6.67
N THR A 101 10.29 3.90 -6.46
CA THR A 101 9.49 2.68 -6.55
C THR A 101 9.83 1.68 -5.45
N VAL A 102 8.86 0.79 -5.15
CA VAL A 102 9.05 -0.32 -4.22
C VAL A 102 10.16 -1.27 -4.67
N TYR A 103 10.36 -1.42 -5.99
CA TYR A 103 11.38 -2.29 -6.56
C TYR A 103 12.79 -1.80 -6.19
N SER A 104 13.06 -0.50 -6.39
CA SER A 104 14.36 0.10 -6.05
C SER A 104 14.65 0.04 -4.56
N LEU A 105 13.61 0.17 -3.73
CA LEU A 105 13.75 0.07 -2.28
C LEU A 105 14.01 -1.38 -1.85
N LEU A 106 13.21 -2.34 -2.31
CA LEU A 106 13.37 -3.76 -1.97
C LEU A 106 14.65 -4.37 -2.52
N ASP A 107 15.15 -3.90 -3.66
CA ASP A 107 16.46 -4.28 -4.21
C ASP A 107 17.61 -3.99 -3.22
N MET A 108 17.54 -2.84 -2.54
CA MET A 108 18.51 -2.45 -1.52
C MET A 108 18.29 -3.19 -0.19
N LEU A 109 17.03 -3.37 0.23
CA LEU A 109 16.68 -3.92 1.55
C LEU A 109 16.78 -5.44 1.64
N SER A 110 16.57 -6.15 0.52
CA SER A 110 16.33 -7.59 0.51
C SER A 110 17.09 -8.27 -0.64
N PRO A 111 18.26 -8.88 -0.38
CA PRO A 111 18.91 -9.69 -1.41
C PRO A 111 18.01 -10.85 -1.89
N GLY A 112 17.20 -11.44 -1.01
CA GLY A 112 16.27 -12.51 -1.37
C GLY A 112 15.12 -12.04 -2.27
N TYR A 113 14.76 -10.76 -2.21
CA TYR A 113 13.82 -10.15 -3.16
C TYR A 113 14.40 -10.16 -4.58
N ARG A 114 15.66 -9.75 -4.75
CA ARG A 114 16.31 -9.74 -6.07
C ARG A 114 16.39 -11.12 -6.68
N GLU A 115 16.72 -12.12 -5.88
CA GLU A 115 16.77 -13.52 -6.32
C GLU A 115 15.39 -14.02 -6.74
N ALA A 116 14.35 -13.73 -5.94
CA ALA A 116 12.98 -14.12 -6.23
C ALA A 116 12.45 -13.46 -7.52
N PHE A 117 12.69 -12.16 -7.66
CA PHE A 117 12.28 -11.39 -8.82
C PHE A 117 13.02 -11.86 -10.08
N GLY A 118 14.33 -12.07 -9.98
CA GLY A 118 15.14 -12.64 -11.06
C GLY A 118 14.66 -14.03 -11.49
N ASN A 119 14.34 -14.90 -10.52
CA ASN A 119 13.81 -16.23 -10.82
C ASN A 119 12.42 -16.16 -11.49
N ALA A 120 11.53 -15.27 -11.02
CA ALA A 120 10.23 -15.07 -11.66
C ALA A 120 10.36 -14.59 -13.11
N LEU A 121 11.34 -13.72 -13.41
CA LEU A 121 11.64 -13.28 -14.77
C LEU A 121 12.17 -14.43 -15.63
N LEU A 122 13.11 -15.22 -15.12
CA LEU A 122 13.65 -16.40 -15.80
C LEU A 122 12.54 -17.41 -16.13
N GLN A 123 11.68 -17.74 -15.17
CA GLN A 123 10.56 -18.65 -15.39
C GLN A 123 9.61 -18.14 -16.48
N ARG A 124 9.40 -16.82 -16.57
CA ARG A 124 8.55 -16.24 -17.62
C ARG A 124 9.22 -16.31 -19.00
N LEU A 125 10.52 -16.10 -19.08
CA LEU A 125 11.32 -16.26 -20.30
C LEU A 125 11.30 -17.72 -20.80
N GLU A 126 11.47 -18.69 -19.90
CA GLU A 126 11.43 -20.12 -20.24
C GLU A 126 10.08 -20.56 -20.79
N ARG A 127 8.97 -20.02 -20.26
CA ARG A 127 7.62 -20.31 -20.77
C ARG A 127 7.44 -19.77 -22.19
N LEU A 128 7.94 -18.57 -22.47
CA LEU A 128 7.88 -18.00 -23.82
C LEU A 128 8.70 -18.82 -24.83
N GLY A 129 9.87 -19.33 -24.42
CA GLY A 129 10.71 -20.18 -25.27
C GLY A 129 10.06 -21.53 -25.61
N GLN A 130 9.29 -22.12 -24.69
CA GLN A 130 8.60 -23.40 -24.89
C GLN A 130 7.31 -23.27 -25.74
N ASN A 131 6.67 -22.11 -25.73
CA ASN A 131 5.45 -21.84 -26.51
C ASN A 131 5.72 -21.44 -27.98
N GLY A 132 7.00 -21.35 -28.38
CA GLY A 132 7.43 -20.99 -29.74
C GLY A 132 7.86 -22.16 -30.63
N GLN A 133 7.62 -23.41 -30.24
CA GLN A 133 7.92 -24.62 -31.02
C GLN A 133 6.65 -25.33 -31.51
#